data_AF-A0A0L0C416-F1
#
_entry.id   AF-A0A0L0C416-F1
#
_cell.length_a   1.000
_cell.length_b   1.000
_cell.length_c   1.000
_cell.angle_alpha   90.00
_cell.angle_beta   90.00
_cell.angle_gamma   90.00
#
_symmetry.space_group_name_H-M   'P 1'
#
loop_
_entity.id
_entity.type
_entity.pdbx_description
1 polymer ?
#
loop_
_entity_poly.entity_id
_entity_poly.type
_entity_poly.pdbx_seq_one_letter_code
_entity_poly.pdbx_strand_id
1 'polypeptide(L)'
;MNSYDWKIVLRPKFSYLNPSDFDVVKSTKNFVQKLSSHPAIKHVSYQSHIKRILSYTTVSNASRLYSKSNTKFVKQNLLKNVPMELSYTLNADILWDRGITGAGIKVAVFDTGLAKNHPHFRNIKERTNWTNEKTLDDGVSHGTFVSGIIASSKECLGIAPDV
;
A
#
# COMPACT_ATOMS: atom_id res chain seq x y z
N MET A 1 2.92 5.69 -44.19
CA MET A 1 3.58 5.91 -42.89
C MET A 1 3.16 4.80 -41.94
N ASN A 2 4.04 3.83 -41.67
CA ASN A 2 3.75 2.71 -40.77
C ASN A 2 3.73 3.22 -39.32
N SER A 3 2.55 3.59 -38.84
CA SER A 3 2.33 3.80 -37.41
C SER A 3 2.43 2.45 -36.73
N TYR A 4 3.52 2.19 -36.02
CA TYR A 4 3.66 0.99 -35.22
C TYR A 4 2.54 0.96 -34.16
N ASP A 5 1.73 -0.09 -34.18
CA ASP A 5 0.52 -0.29 -33.35
C ASP A 5 0.85 -0.63 -31.88
N TRP A 6 1.99 -0.18 -31.41
CA TRP A 6 2.49 -0.42 -30.07
C TRP A 6 3.41 0.71 -29.63
N LYS A 7 3.47 0.94 -28.31
CA LYS A 7 4.38 1.92 -27.71
C LYS A 7 4.92 1.42 -26.38
N ILE A 8 6.17 1.77 -26.08
CA ILE A 8 6.74 1.59 -24.75
C ILE A 8 6.02 2.56 -23.80
N VAL A 9 5.57 2.05 -22.66
CA VAL A 9 4.99 2.85 -21.59
C VAL A 9 6.14 3.54 -20.86
N LEU A 10 6.17 4.88 -20.96
CA LEU A 10 7.17 5.67 -20.27
C LEU A 10 7.01 5.55 -18.76
N ARG A 11 8.14 5.42 -18.08
CA ARG A 11 8.19 5.31 -16.62
C ARG A 11 8.42 6.68 -15.97
N PRO A 12 8.04 6.85 -14.68
CA PRO A 12 8.34 8.06 -13.92
C PRO A 12 9.84 8.36 -13.88
N LYS A 13 10.20 9.65 -13.77
CA LYS A 13 11.61 10.10 -13.85
C LYS A 13 12.55 9.36 -12.89
N PHE A 14 12.06 8.98 -11.71
CA PHE A 14 12.86 8.25 -10.72
C PHE A 14 13.36 6.88 -11.20
N SER A 15 12.58 6.20 -12.04
CA SER A 15 12.99 4.91 -12.60
C SER A 15 14.17 4.99 -13.56
N TYR A 16 14.55 6.19 -14.02
CA TYR A 16 15.78 6.37 -14.82
C TYR A 16 17.04 6.34 -13.94
N LEU A 17 16.93 6.61 -12.64
CA LEU A 17 18.06 6.51 -11.71
C LEU A 17 18.35 5.06 -11.31
N ASN A 18 17.34 4.19 -11.42
CA ASN A 18 17.43 2.76 -11.12
C ASN A 18 16.87 1.98 -12.32
N PRO A 19 17.69 1.74 -13.37
CA PRO A 19 17.20 1.14 -14.62
C PRO A 19 16.67 -0.27 -14.36
N SER A 20 15.52 -0.56 -14.98
CA SER A 20 14.90 -1.88 -14.97
C SER A 20 15.47 -2.76 -16.08
N ASP A 21 15.46 -4.07 -15.87
CA ASP A 21 15.77 -5.08 -16.88
C ASP A 21 14.56 -5.42 -17.77
N PHE A 22 13.40 -4.78 -17.55
CA PHE A 22 12.20 -4.95 -18.35
C PHE A 22 11.57 -3.63 -18.80
N ASP A 23 10.86 -3.69 -19.93
CA ASP A 23 10.00 -2.63 -20.44
C ASP A 23 8.54 -3.08 -20.51
N VAL A 24 7.62 -2.12 -20.33
CA VAL A 24 6.18 -2.35 -20.49
C VAL A 24 5.76 -1.83 -21.85
N VAL A 25 5.11 -2.68 -22.64
CA VAL A 25 4.62 -2.31 -23.98
C VAL A 25 3.10 -2.34 -24.02
N LYS A 26 2.50 -1.28 -24.54
CA LYS A 26 1.06 -1.20 -24.79
C LYS A 26 0.79 -1.35 -26.29
N SER A 27 -0.11 -2.26 -26.67
CA SER A 27 -0.54 -2.45 -28.06
C SER A 27 -2.04 -2.74 -28.14
N THR A 28 -2.64 -2.44 -29.29
CA THR A 28 -4.04 -2.81 -29.57
C THR A 28 -4.18 -4.18 -30.26
N LYS A 29 -3.06 -4.74 -30.76
CA LYS A 29 -3.02 -6.04 -31.44
C LYS A 29 -2.23 -7.05 -30.62
N ASN A 30 -2.46 -8.33 -30.88
CA ASN A 30 -1.61 -9.38 -30.34
C ASN A 30 -0.33 -9.49 -31.18
N PHE A 31 0.82 -9.22 -30.56
CA PHE A 31 2.13 -9.27 -31.21
C PHE A 31 3.18 -9.96 -30.33
N VAL A 32 2.72 -10.69 -29.30
CA VAL A 32 3.59 -11.41 -28.36
C VAL A 32 4.52 -12.36 -29.07
N GLN A 33 4.03 -13.12 -30.05
CA GLN A 33 4.87 -14.07 -30.81
C GLN A 33 6.03 -13.38 -31.55
N LYS A 34 5.82 -12.16 -32.05
CA LYS A 34 6.86 -11.37 -32.74
C LYS A 34 7.90 -10.81 -31.77
N LEU A 35 7.49 -10.46 -30.55
CA LEU A 35 8.42 -10.07 -29.49
C LEU A 35 9.22 -11.28 -29.00
N SER A 36 8.56 -12.41 -28.75
CA SER A 36 9.21 -13.62 -28.25
C SER A 36 10.22 -14.22 -29.23
N SER A 37 10.10 -13.94 -30.53
CA SER A 37 11.06 -14.38 -31.54
C SER A 37 12.31 -13.49 -31.64
N HIS A 38 12.35 -12.34 -30.96
CA HIS A 38 13.45 -11.40 -31.08
C HIS A 38 14.63 -11.81 -30.18
N PRO A 39 15.87 -11.87 -30.69
CA PRO A 39 17.02 -12.42 -29.95
C PRO A 39 17.38 -11.62 -28.68
N ALA A 40 17.08 -10.32 -28.65
CA ALA A 40 17.30 -9.48 -27.46
C ALA A 40 16.20 -9.62 -26.38
N ILE A 41 15.11 -10.34 -26.66
CA ILE A 41 13.98 -10.48 -25.73
C ILE A 41 14.02 -11.86 -25.10
N LYS A 42 14.32 -11.89 -23.81
CA LYS A 42 14.40 -13.15 -23.04
C LYS A 42 13.02 -13.73 -22.74
N HIS A 43 12.03 -12.88 -22.47
CA HIS A 43 10.70 -13.30 -22.04
C HIS A 43 9.64 -12.24 -22.33
N VAL A 44 8.41 -12.69 -22.62
CA VAL A 44 7.24 -11.82 -22.81
C VAL A 44 6.07 -12.40 -22.02
N SER A 45 5.51 -11.58 -21.13
CA SER A 45 4.32 -11.92 -20.34
C SER A 45 3.22 -10.89 -20.53
N TYR A 46 1.97 -11.36 -20.53
CA TYR A 46 0.81 -10.47 -20.46
C TYR A 46 0.72 -9.78 -19.09
N GLN A 47 0.17 -8.56 -19.09
CA GLN A 47 -0.08 -7.84 -17.85
C GLN A 47 -1.13 -8.56 -17.00
N SER A 48 -0.76 -8.92 -15.78
CA SER A 48 -1.70 -9.43 -14.79
C SER A 48 -2.38 -8.27 -14.06
N HIS A 49 -3.70 -8.34 -13.88
CA HIS A 49 -4.44 -7.36 -13.09
C HIS A 49 -4.62 -7.90 -11.67
N ILE A 50 -4.00 -7.23 -10.70
CA ILE A 50 -4.20 -7.53 -9.28
C ILE A 50 -5.32 -6.62 -8.79
N LYS A 51 -6.38 -7.20 -8.23
CA LYS A 51 -7.46 -6.46 -7.58
C LYS A 51 -7.30 -6.57 -6.07
N ARG A 52 -7.57 -5.47 -5.38
CA ARG A 52 -7.60 -5.42 -3.92
C ARG A 52 -8.67 -6.38 -3.38
N ILE A 53 -8.35 -7.07 -2.28
CA ILE A 53 -9.36 -7.74 -1.45
C ILE A 53 -9.87 -6.71 -0.44
N LEU A 54 -11.15 -6.37 -0.56
CA LEU A 54 -11.84 -5.45 0.33
C LEU A 54 -12.77 -6.22 1.25
N SER A 55 -12.43 -6.33 2.53
CA SER A 55 -13.40 -6.73 3.54
C SER A 55 -13.98 -5.48 4.18
N TYR A 56 -15.17 -5.07 3.74
CA TYR A 56 -15.97 -4.09 4.47
C TYR A 56 -16.97 -4.86 5.33
N THR A 57 -16.86 -4.76 6.66
CA THR A 57 -17.97 -5.08 7.54
C THR A 57 -19.07 -4.04 7.32
N THR A 58 -20.13 -4.42 6.61
CA THR A 58 -21.34 -3.61 6.45
C THR A 58 -22.05 -3.53 7.79
N VAL A 59 -21.78 -2.49 8.57
CA VAL A 59 -22.66 -2.13 9.70
C VAL A 59 -23.77 -1.24 9.15
N SER A 60 -24.70 -1.83 8.39
CA SER A 60 -25.91 -1.14 7.94
C SER A 60 -27.08 -1.48 8.86
N ASN A 61 -27.48 -0.50 9.68
CA ASN A 61 -28.82 -0.33 10.24
C ASN A 61 -29.54 -1.57 10.81
N ALA A 62 -29.01 -2.19 11.86
CA ALA A 62 -29.78 -3.07 12.75
C ALA A 62 -29.91 -2.46 14.15
N SER A 63 -30.57 -1.30 14.23
CA SER A 63 -31.29 -0.96 15.45
C SER A 63 -32.43 -1.97 15.60
N ARG A 64 -32.35 -2.79 16.66
CA ARG A 64 -33.30 -3.83 17.15
C ARG A 64 -32.93 -5.27 16.78
N LEU A 65 -32.82 -6.06 17.86
CA LEU A 65 -32.75 -7.53 17.95
C LEU A 65 -31.34 -8.15 18.08
N TYR A 66 -30.61 -7.75 19.12
CA TYR A 66 -29.68 -8.67 19.80
C TYR A 66 -30.41 -9.32 20.98
N SER A 67 -31.13 -10.39 20.69
CA SER A 67 -31.47 -11.42 21.68
C SER A 67 -31.26 -12.79 21.04
N LYS A 68 -30.46 -13.62 21.73
CA LYS A 68 -30.18 -15.04 21.51
C LYS A 68 -29.35 -15.44 20.29
N SER A 69 -28.03 -15.53 20.51
CA SER A 69 -27.34 -16.83 20.49
C SER A 69 -25.97 -16.71 21.17
N ASN A 70 -25.59 -17.79 21.85
CA ASN A 70 -24.50 -17.87 22.83
C ASN A 70 -23.09 -17.74 22.23
N THR A 71 -22.60 -16.52 22.08
CA THR A 71 -21.16 -16.24 22.15
C THR A 71 -20.99 -15.01 23.02
N LYS A 72 -20.23 -15.13 24.11
CA LYS A 72 -19.92 -14.05 25.06
C LYS A 72 -19.18 -12.90 24.36
N PHE A 73 -19.90 -12.07 23.62
CA PHE A 73 -19.43 -10.75 23.22
C PHE A 73 -19.57 -9.85 24.45
N VAL A 74 -18.44 -9.70 25.13
CA VAL A 74 -18.25 -8.66 26.14
C VAL A 74 -18.57 -7.33 25.46
N LYS A 75 -19.67 -6.69 25.89
CA LYS A 75 -19.87 -5.26 25.69
C LYS A 75 -18.70 -4.56 26.37
N GLN A 76 -17.64 -4.29 25.63
CA GLN A 76 -16.70 -3.27 26.05
C GLN A 76 -17.44 -1.95 25.87
N ASN A 77 -17.93 -1.43 26.98
CA ASN A 77 -18.21 -0.01 27.10
C ASN A 77 -17.04 0.73 26.47
N LEU A 78 -17.35 1.67 25.58
CA LEU A 78 -16.45 2.69 25.06
C LEU A 78 -15.98 3.54 26.26
N LEU A 79 -15.05 2.97 27.01
CA LEU A 79 -14.26 3.68 27.98
C LEU A 79 -13.23 4.44 27.15
N LYS A 80 -13.33 5.77 27.25
CA LYS A 80 -12.26 6.70 26.95
C LYS A 80 -10.90 6.08 27.33
N ASN A 81 -9.93 6.23 26.42
CA ASN A 81 -8.49 6.14 26.69
C ASN A 81 -7.85 4.77 26.96
N VAL A 82 -8.03 3.79 26.07
CA VAL A 82 -6.93 2.84 25.81
C VAL A 82 -6.97 2.51 24.31
N PRO A 83 -6.09 3.07 23.47
CA PRO A 83 -5.82 2.43 22.19
C PRO A 83 -5.30 1.04 22.56
N MET A 84 -5.96 -0.02 22.10
CA MET A 84 -5.25 -1.28 21.96
C MET A 84 -4.23 -1.03 20.85
N GLU A 85 -3.10 -0.42 21.21
CA GLU A 85 -2.02 -0.07 20.29
C GLU A 85 -1.49 -1.41 19.80
N LEU A 86 -1.82 -1.77 18.55
CA LEU A 86 -1.41 -3.03 17.92
C LEU A 86 0.08 -3.31 18.17
N SER A 87 0.88 -2.25 18.20
CA SER A 87 2.29 -2.25 18.56
C SER A 87 2.56 -2.87 19.94
N TYR A 88 1.81 -2.53 20.99
CA TYR A 88 1.95 -3.18 22.32
C TYR A 88 1.49 -4.64 22.30
N THR A 89 0.39 -4.97 21.60
CA THR A 89 -0.07 -6.37 21.47
C THR A 89 0.97 -7.24 20.75
N LEU A 90 1.75 -6.65 19.85
CA LEU A 90 2.85 -7.31 19.14
C LEU A 90 4.20 -7.15 19.85
N ASN A 91 4.22 -6.63 21.09
CA ASN A 91 5.42 -6.40 21.90
C ASN A 91 6.50 -5.54 21.21
N ALA A 92 6.07 -4.58 20.37
CA ALA A 92 6.98 -3.64 19.72
C ALA A 92 7.66 -2.70 20.72
N ASP A 93 7.00 -2.40 21.83
CA ASP A 93 7.54 -1.64 22.97
C ASP A 93 8.81 -2.26 23.55
N ILE A 94 8.86 -3.59 23.68
CA ILE A 94 10.06 -4.30 24.14
C ILE A 94 11.26 -4.03 23.23
N LEU A 95 11.02 -3.85 21.92
CA LEU A 95 12.06 -3.50 20.96
C LEU A 95 12.43 -2.02 21.05
N TRP A 96 11.45 -1.13 21.22
CA TRP A 96 11.67 0.30 21.38
C TRP A 96 12.49 0.62 22.63
N ASP A 97 12.23 -0.07 23.75
CA ASP A 97 12.99 0.05 25.01
C ASP A 97 14.47 -0.35 24.83
N ARG A 98 14.76 -1.17 23.82
CA ARG A 98 16.13 -1.54 23.41
C ARG A 98 16.70 -0.63 22.34
N GLY A 99 16.00 0.45 21.97
CA GLY A 99 16.39 1.39 20.93
C GLY A 99 16.16 0.88 19.50
N ILE A 100 15.39 -0.20 19.32
CA ILE A 100 15.10 -0.79 18.00
C ILE A 100 13.76 -0.26 17.51
N THR A 101 13.78 0.80 16.70
CA THR A 101 12.57 1.50 16.20
C THR A 101 12.42 1.47 14.68
N GLY A 102 13.31 0.77 13.98
CA GLY A 102 13.38 0.75 12.52
C GLY A 102 14.25 1.86 11.91
N ALA A 103 14.90 2.68 12.74
CA ALA A 103 15.79 3.76 12.28
C ALA A 103 16.82 3.27 11.25
N GLY A 104 16.88 3.94 10.11
CA GLY A 104 17.81 3.65 9.02
C GLY A 104 17.36 2.55 8.05
N ILE A 105 16.26 1.85 8.34
CA ILE A 105 15.64 0.89 7.43
C ILE A 105 14.69 1.63 6.48
N LYS A 106 14.58 1.18 5.23
CA LYS A 106 13.62 1.72 4.26
C LYS A 106 12.52 0.71 4.00
N VAL A 107 11.26 1.12 4.14
CA VAL A 107 10.10 0.30 3.80
C VAL A 107 9.33 0.97 2.66
N ALA A 108 9.02 0.19 1.62
CA ALA A 108 8.21 0.63 0.49
C ALA A 108 6.79 0.07 0.62
N VAL A 109 5.79 0.94 0.50
CA VAL A 109 4.37 0.57 0.51
C VAL A 109 3.78 0.84 -0.87
N PHE A 110 3.35 -0.22 -1.55
CA PHE A 110 2.68 -0.15 -2.84
C PHE A 110 1.16 -0.28 -2.65
N ASP A 111 0.48 0.84 -2.43
CA ASP A 111 -0.94 0.90 -2.10
C ASP A 111 -1.61 2.13 -2.77
N THR A 112 -2.78 2.58 -2.29
CA THR A 112 -3.56 3.70 -2.83
C THR A 112 -2.93 5.08 -2.62
N GLY A 113 -1.75 5.13 -2.00
CA GLY A 113 -0.99 6.35 -1.75
C GLY A 113 -0.82 6.61 -0.25
N LEU A 114 -0.52 7.87 0.08
CA LEU A 114 -0.31 8.33 1.44
C LEU A 114 -0.88 9.75 1.56
N ALA A 115 -1.46 10.15 2.69
CA ALA A 115 -1.87 11.54 2.87
C ALA A 115 -0.66 12.51 2.83
N LYS A 116 -0.73 13.61 2.06
CA LYS A 116 0.43 14.52 1.82
C LYS A 116 1.00 15.18 3.08
N ASN A 117 0.15 15.70 3.95
CA ASN A 117 0.55 16.50 5.11
C ASN A 117 0.02 15.90 6.40
N HIS A 118 0.12 14.58 6.56
CA HIS A 118 -0.39 13.93 7.76
C HIS A 118 0.63 14.03 8.90
N PRO A 119 0.27 14.57 10.08
CA PRO A 119 1.22 14.93 11.14
C PRO A 119 1.91 13.74 11.82
N HIS A 120 1.46 12.52 11.52
CA HIS A 120 1.98 11.26 12.06
C HIS A 120 3.12 10.67 11.24
N PHE A 121 3.43 11.20 10.05
CA PHE A 121 4.56 10.73 9.23
C PHE A 121 5.63 11.80 9.14
N ARG A 122 6.86 11.45 9.50
CA ARG A 122 8.02 12.37 9.50
C ARG A 122 9.14 11.98 8.55
N ASN A 123 9.25 10.70 8.19
CA ASN A 123 10.39 10.15 7.46
C ASN A 123 10.05 9.73 6.02
N ILE A 124 9.19 10.48 5.34
CA ILE A 124 8.82 10.13 3.95
C ILE A 124 9.97 10.48 3.01
N LYS A 125 10.68 9.45 2.53
CA LYS A 125 11.75 9.61 1.54
C LYS A 125 11.22 9.91 0.14
N GLU A 126 10.14 9.25 -0.26
CA GLU A 126 9.63 9.35 -1.62
C GLU A 126 8.15 8.99 -1.71
N ARG A 127 7.46 9.59 -2.69
CA ARG A 127 6.12 9.22 -3.13
C ARG A 127 6.05 9.26 -4.65
N THR A 128 5.73 8.13 -5.27
CA THR A 128 5.57 8.04 -6.72
C THR A 128 4.23 7.43 -7.09
N ASN A 129 3.67 7.92 -8.21
CA ASN A 129 2.45 7.36 -8.77
C ASN A 129 2.80 6.52 -10.00
N TRP A 130 2.35 5.26 -9.98
CA TRP A 130 2.50 4.31 -11.08
C TRP A 130 1.15 3.92 -11.70
N THR A 131 0.07 4.62 -11.32
CA THR A 131 -1.28 4.47 -11.86
C THR A 131 -1.59 5.62 -12.83
N ASN A 132 -2.76 5.54 -13.47
CA ASN A 132 -3.29 6.64 -14.29
C ASN A 132 -4.10 7.66 -13.47
N GLU A 133 -4.07 7.57 -12.13
CA GLU A 133 -4.79 8.49 -11.26
C GLU A 133 -4.09 9.85 -11.20
N LYS A 134 -4.87 10.93 -11.08
CA LYS A 134 -4.34 12.29 -11.16
C LYS A 134 -3.66 12.75 -9.86
N THR A 135 -3.77 12.00 -8.76
CA THR A 135 -3.35 12.41 -7.44
C THR A 135 -2.43 11.38 -6.81
N LEU A 136 -1.40 11.86 -6.10
CA LEU A 136 -0.60 11.06 -5.17
C LEU A 136 -1.29 10.88 -3.81
N ASP A 137 -2.37 11.64 -3.58
CA ASP A 137 -3.10 11.67 -2.33
C ASP A 137 -4.03 10.47 -2.25
N ASP A 138 -4.09 9.89 -1.06
CA ASP A 138 -4.85 8.68 -0.82
C ASP A 138 -6.35 9.00 -0.68
N GLY A 139 -7.04 9.08 -1.81
CA GLY A 139 -8.48 9.35 -1.84
C GLY A 139 -9.35 8.28 -1.18
N VAL A 140 -8.78 7.10 -0.85
CA VAL A 140 -9.49 5.94 -0.27
C VAL A 140 -9.00 5.64 1.17
N SER A 141 -8.00 6.37 1.66
CA SER A 141 -7.33 6.26 2.98
C SER A 141 -6.66 4.92 3.35
N HIS A 142 -6.65 3.93 2.44
CA HIS A 142 -6.13 2.58 2.73
C HIS A 142 -4.61 2.56 2.86
N GLY A 143 -3.87 3.09 1.88
CA GLY A 143 -2.42 3.16 1.96
C GLY A 143 -1.91 4.00 3.12
N THR A 144 -2.65 5.06 3.49
CA THR A 144 -2.39 5.88 4.68
C THR A 144 -2.58 5.09 5.97
N PHE A 145 -3.65 4.29 6.05
CA PHE A 145 -3.89 3.40 7.19
C PHE A 145 -2.79 2.34 7.33
N VAL A 146 -2.45 1.64 6.24
CA VAL A 146 -1.36 0.65 6.21
C VAL A 146 -0.04 1.30 6.64
N SER A 147 0.29 2.48 6.09
CA SER A 147 1.49 3.22 6.48
C SER A 147 1.47 3.63 7.95
N GLY A 148 0.30 3.94 8.51
CA GLY A 148 0.12 4.27 9.93
C GLY A 148 0.47 3.11 10.87
N ILE A 149 0.04 1.90 10.53
CA ILE A 149 0.41 0.68 11.27
C ILE A 149 1.93 0.49 11.32
N ILE A 150 2.62 0.83 10.22
CA ILE A 150 4.06 0.66 10.10
C ILE A 150 4.80 1.78 10.83
N ALA A 151 4.53 3.05 10.50
CA ALA A 151 5.46 4.17 10.71
C ALA A 151 4.82 5.40 11.36
N SER A 152 3.62 5.28 11.95
CA SER A 152 3.04 6.40 12.69
C SER A 152 3.92 6.81 13.88
N SER A 153 4.18 8.10 14.04
CA SER A 153 5.15 8.62 15.02
C SER A 153 4.53 9.49 16.13
N LYS A 154 3.20 9.52 16.25
CA LYS A 154 2.45 10.31 17.25
C LYS A 154 1.21 9.54 17.70
N GLU A 155 0.74 9.78 18.93
CA GLU A 155 -0.55 9.34 19.54
C GLU A 155 -0.90 7.84 19.49
N CYS A 156 -0.77 7.21 18.32
CA CYS A 156 -0.78 5.79 18.03
C CYS A 156 0.52 5.44 17.30
N LEU A 157 1.55 4.96 18.01
CA LEU A 157 2.82 4.60 17.39
C LEU A 157 2.65 3.37 16.50
N GLY A 158 3.18 3.44 15.28
CA GLY A 158 3.34 2.29 14.41
C GLY A 158 4.42 1.35 14.93
N ILE A 159 4.50 0.14 14.38
CA ILE A 159 5.45 -0.90 14.81
C ILE A 159 6.91 -0.42 14.75
N ALA A 160 7.25 0.38 13.74
CA ALA A 160 8.58 0.92 13.48
C ALA A 160 8.48 2.44 13.23
N PRO A 161 8.35 3.27 14.28
CA PRO A 161 8.04 4.69 14.16
C PRO A 161 9.18 5.56 13.58
N ASP A 162 10.39 4.99 13.43
CA ASP A 162 11.57 5.68 12.90
C ASP A 162 12.08 5.14 11.56
N VAL A 163 11.33 4.25 10.92
CA VAL A 163 11.56 3.86 9.51
C VAL A 163 11.43 5.06 8.56
#